data_AF-A0A7C3YXJ5-F1
#
_entry.id   AF-A0A7C3YXJ5-F1
#
_cell.length_a   1.000
_cell.length_b   1.000
_cell.length_c   1.000
_cell.angle_alpha   90.00
_cell.angle_beta   90.00
_cell.angle_gamma   90.00
#
_symmetry.space_group_name_H-M   'P 1'
#
loop_
_entity.id
_entity.type
_entity.pdbx_description
1 polymer ?
#
loop_
_entity_poly.entity_id
_entity_poly.type
_entity_poly.pdbx_seq_one_letter_code
_entity_poly.pdbx_strand_id
1 'polypeptide(L)'
;MDRHSDVNHANNQLERARELLAAGQHQEALVLALDALQTVLYNLRESLLNFQRNLSQVQEEKAKAELSQQEIESLTTFVQKKARIYH
;
A
#
# COMPACT_ATOMS: atom_id res chain seq x y z
N MET A 1 4.97 -12.88 -8.80
CA MET A 1 6.13 -12.24 -9.45
C MET A 1 6.78 -11.31 -8.44
N ASP A 2 8.10 -11.43 -8.27
CA ASP A 2 8.87 -10.77 -7.21
C ASP A 2 9.04 -9.27 -7.51
N ARG A 3 8.28 -8.40 -6.84
CA ARG A 3 8.34 -6.93 -7.10
C ARG A 3 9.74 -6.33 -6.86
N HIS A 4 10.56 -6.98 -6.04
CA HIS A 4 11.96 -6.60 -5.83
C HIS A 4 12.82 -6.87 -7.08
N SER A 5 12.55 -7.93 -7.85
CA SER A 5 13.29 -8.17 -9.09
C SER A 5 12.96 -7.13 -10.15
N ASP A 6 11.72 -6.63 -10.20
CA ASP A 6 11.26 -5.70 -11.23
C ASP A 6 11.84 -4.28 -11.03
N VAL A 7 11.98 -3.83 -9.79
CA VAL A 7 12.61 -2.52 -9.48
C VAL A 7 14.12 -2.57 -9.75
N ASN A 8 14.79 -3.66 -9.36
CA ASN A 8 16.21 -3.84 -9.64
C ASN A 8 16.46 -3.93 -11.16
N HIS A 9 15.57 -4.59 -11.90
CA HIS A 9 15.63 -4.64 -13.35
C HIS A 9 15.46 -3.25 -13.99
N ALA A 10 14.49 -2.45 -13.54
CA ALA A 10 14.30 -1.10 -14.05
C ALA A 10 15.51 -0.19 -13.77
N ASN A 11 16.14 -0.32 -12.60
CA ASN A 11 17.38 0.40 -12.29
C ASN A 11 18.52 0.01 -13.24
N ASN A 12 18.73 -1.30 -13.45
CA ASN A 12 19.76 -1.78 -14.37
C ASN A 12 19.51 -1.29 -15.81
N GLN A 13 18.25 -1.23 -16.25
CA GLN A 13 17.87 -0.68 -17.55
C GLN A 13 18.16 0.82 -17.66
N LEU A 14 17.92 1.60 -16.59
CA LEU A 14 18.25 3.02 -16.56
C LEU A 14 19.75 3.28 -16.57
N GLU A 15 20.54 2.48 -15.85
CA GLU A 15 22.00 2.55 -15.91
C GLU A 15 22.49 2.25 -17.33
N ARG A 16 21.98 1.18 -17.94
CA ARG A 16 22.32 0.85 -19.32
C ARG A 16 21.88 1.93 -20.31
N ALA A 17 20.70 2.52 -20.13
CA ALA A 17 20.25 3.63 -20.94
C ALA A 17 21.21 4.84 -20.87
N ARG A 18 21.75 5.15 -19.69
CA ARG A 18 22.75 6.22 -19.51
C ARG A 18 24.05 5.92 -20.24
N GLU A 19 24.52 4.66 -20.20
CA GLU A 19 25.70 4.23 -20.95
C GLU A 19 25.51 4.40 -22.46
N LEU A 20 24.36 3.96 -23.00
CA LEU A 20 24.03 4.12 -24.41
C LEU A 20 23.95 5.60 -24.82
N LEU A 21 23.41 6.45 -23.94
CA LEU A 21 23.34 7.90 -24.15
C LEU A 21 24.74 8.52 -24.25
N ALA A 22 25.66 8.11 -23.36
CA ALA A 22 27.06 8.54 -23.38
C ALA A 22 27.81 8.03 -24.62
N ALA A 23 27.43 6.86 -25.14
CA ALA A 23 27.96 6.28 -26.38
C ALA A 23 27.36 6.89 -27.67
N GLY A 24 26.42 7.84 -27.56
CA GLY A 24 25.76 8.47 -28.71
C GLY A 24 24.61 7.67 -29.31
N GLN A 25 24.21 6.56 -28.69
CA GLN A 25 23.09 5.70 -29.10
C GLN A 25 21.77 6.19 -28.50
N HIS A 26 21.38 7.42 -28.85
CA HIS A 26 20.27 8.13 -28.20
C HIS A 26 18.91 7.42 -28.34
N GLN A 27 18.65 6.78 -29.48
CA GLN A 27 17.36 6.11 -29.71
C GLN A 27 17.21 4.87 -28.83
N GLU A 28 18.25 4.04 -28.73
CA GLU A 28 18.23 2.83 -27.91
C GLU A 28 18.21 3.17 -26.41
N ALA A 29 18.97 4.21 -26.02
CA ALA A 29 18.92 4.77 -24.67
C ALA A 29 17.51 5.22 -24.28
N LEU A 30 16.80 5.91 -25.18
CA LEU A 30 15.44 6.39 -24.93
C LEU A 30 14.46 5.23 -24.75
N VAL A 31 14.54 4.20 -25.59
CA VAL A 31 13.66 3.02 -25.48
C VAL A 31 13.85 2.33 -24.12
N LEU A 32 15.10 2.05 -23.72
CA LEU A 32 15.37 1.44 -22.41
C LEU A 32 14.90 2.31 -21.23
N ALA A 33 15.05 3.63 -21.34
CA ALA A 33 14.58 4.55 -20.30
C ALA A 33 13.05 4.55 -20.18
N LEU A 34 12.33 4.49 -21.30
CA LEU A 34 10.87 4.42 -21.31
C LEU A 34 10.35 3.09 -20.75
N ASP A 35 10.98 1.96 -21.11
CA ASP A 35 10.61 0.65 -20.58
C ASP A 35 10.82 0.56 -19.07
N ALA A 36 11.96 1.08 -18.58
CA ALA A 36 12.23 1.17 -17.15
C ALA A 36 11.22 2.06 -16.42
N LEU A 37 10.88 3.22 -17.01
CA LEU A 37 9.88 4.14 -16.46
C LEU A 37 8.49 3.48 -16.39
N GLN A 38 8.09 2.76 -17.45
CA GLN A 38 6.82 2.04 -17.48
C GLN A 38 6.75 0.99 -16.36
N THR A 39 7.85 0.26 -16.13
CA THR A 39 7.96 -0.73 -15.05
C THR A 39 7.80 -0.08 -13.67
N VAL A 40 8.48 1.05 -13.43
CA VAL A 40 8.38 1.79 -12.17
C VAL A 40 6.97 2.33 -11.94
N LEU A 41 6.35 2.92 -12.97
CA LEU A 41 4.99 3.46 -12.87
C LEU A 41 3.95 2.36 -12.61
N TYR A 42 4.10 1.21 -13.25
CA TYR A 42 3.26 0.04 -13.01
C TYR A 42 3.38 -0.43 -11.54
N ASN A 43 4.60 -0.57 -11.04
CA ASN A 43 4.85 -0.97 -9.66
C ASN A 43 4.32 0.04 -8.63
N LEU A 44 4.43 1.34 -8.92
CA LEU A 44 3.88 2.40 -8.09
C LEU A 44 2.35 2.32 -8.04
N ARG A 45 1.69 2.14 -9.19
CA ARG A 45 0.24 1.95 -9.26
C ARG A 45 -0.22 0.76 -8.43
N GLU A 46 0.42 -0.39 -8.58
CA GLU A 46 0.08 -1.59 -7.81
C GLU A 46 0.30 -1.38 -6.31
N SER A 47 1.37 -0.68 -5.93
CA SER A 47 1.64 -0.36 -4.52
C SER A 47 0.57 0.56 -3.93
N LEU A 48 0.13 1.58 -4.69
CA LEU A 48 -0.95 2.49 -4.27
C LEU A 48 -2.29 1.76 -4.14
N LEU A 49 -2.62 0.86 -5.06
CA LEU A 49 -3.85 0.06 -4.97
C LEU A 49 -3.83 -0.86 -3.73
N ASN A 50 -2.70 -1.49 -3.43
CA ASN A 50 -2.58 -2.31 -2.24
C ASN A 50 -2.64 -1.47 -0.96
N PHE A 51 -2.01 -0.30 -0.96
CA PHE A 51 -2.10 0.63 0.16
C PHE A 51 -3.54 1.09 0.40
N GLN A 52 -4.28 1.43 -0.65
CA GLN A 52 -5.71 1.77 -0.55
C GLN A 52 -6.54 0.63 0.04
N ARG A 53 -6.34 -0.61 -0.42
CA ARG A 53 -7.02 -1.79 0.13
C ARG A 53 -6.72 -1.98 1.62
N ASN A 54 -5.45 -1.89 1.99
CA ASN A 54 -5.03 -2.02 3.39
C ASN A 54 -5.64 -0.92 4.27
N LEU A 55 -5.70 0.32 3.77
CA LEU A 55 -6.38 1.41 4.48
C LEU A 55 -7.86 1.13 4.69
N SER A 56 -8.57 0.66 3.65
CA SER A 56 -9.98 0.29 3.78
C SER A 56 -10.18 -0.83 4.81
N GLN A 57 -9.31 -1.84 4.82
CA GLN A 57 -9.36 -2.91 5.82
C GLN A 57 -9.15 -2.39 7.24
N VAL A 58 -8.13 -1.54 7.45
CA VAL A 58 -7.87 -0.93 8.77
C VAL A 58 -9.05 -0.05 9.22
N GLN A 59 -9.69 0.68 8.31
CA GLN A 59 -10.89 1.47 8.63
C GLN A 59 -12.07 0.58 9.04
N GLU A 60 -12.27 -0.55 8.36
CA GLU A 60 -13.32 -1.51 8.70
C GLU A 60 -13.05 -2.17 10.07
N GLU A 61 -11.82 -2.58 10.33
CA GLU A 61 -11.41 -3.16 11.61
C GLU A 61 -11.57 -2.15 12.76
N LYS A 62 -11.22 -0.88 12.53
CA LYS A 62 -11.44 0.21 13.48
C LYS A 62 -12.93 0.37 13.81
N ALA A 63 -13.79 0.41 12.79
CA ALA A 63 -15.23 0.54 13.00
C ALA A 63 -15.82 -0.64 13.79
N LYS A 64 -15.36 -1.87 13.53
CA LYS A 64 -15.75 -3.05 14.30
C LYS A 64 -15.29 -2.97 15.76
N ALA A 65 -14.08 -2.49 16.01
CA ALA A 65 -13.57 -2.28 17.36
C ALA A 65 -14.37 -1.23 18.14
N GLU A 66 -14.71 -0.11 17.50
CA GLU A 66 -15.54 0.95 18.10
C GLU A 66 -16.95 0.45 18.46
N LEU A 67 -17.59 -0.36 17.60
CA LEU A 67 -18.88 -0.98 17.90
C LEU A 67 -18.78 -1.93 19.10
N SER A 68 -17.77 -2.79 19.14
CA SER A 68 -17.55 -3.71 20.27
C SER A 68 -17.32 -2.95 21.59
N GLN A 69 -16.61 -1.83 21.55
CA GLN A 69 -16.40 -0.99 22.73
C GLN A 69 -17.71 -0.38 23.24
N GLN A 70 -18.58 0.11 22.34
CA GLN A 70 -19.91 0.62 22.72
C GLN A 70 -20.79 -0.47 23.34
N GLU A 71 -20.74 -1.70 22.81
CA GLU A 71 -21.48 -2.83 23.38
C GLU A 71 -21.03 -3.13 24.82
N ILE A 72 -19.71 -3.16 25.07
CA ILE A 72 -19.14 -3.36 26.41
C ILE A 72 -19.58 -2.25 27.37
N GLU A 73 -19.53 -0.99 26.94
CA GLU A 73 -19.98 0.16 27.74
C GLU A 73 -21.47 0.06 28.09
N SER A 74 -22.31 -0.37 27.13
CA SER A 74 -23.74 -0.56 27.33
C SER A 74 -24.04 -1.67 28.35
N LEU A 75 -23.34 -2.82 28.26
CA LEU A 75 -23.47 -3.94 29.20
C LEU A 75 -23.00 -3.54 30.60
N THR A 76 -21.88 -2.81 30.70
CA THR A 76 -21.36 -2.31 31.98
C THR A 76 -22.37 -1.39 32.65
N THR A 77 -22.99 -0.48 31.88
CA THR A 77 -24.03 0.42 32.39
C THR A 77 -25.27 -0.35 32.86
N PHE A 78 -25.68 -1.38 32.11
CA PHE A 78 -26.81 -2.24 32.50
C PHE A 78 -26.55 -2.98 33.81
N VAL A 79 -25.36 -3.58 33.98
CA VAL A 79 -24.96 -4.28 35.21
C VAL A 79 -24.95 -3.32 36.41
N GLN A 80 -24.40 -2.11 36.25
CA GLN A 80 -24.40 -1.09 37.30
C GLN A 80 -25.83 -0.66 37.71
N LYS A 81 -26.73 -0.46 36.72
CA LYS A 81 -28.13 -0.14 37.00
C LYS A 81 -28.84 -1.28 37.73
N LYS A 82 -28.62 -2.53 37.30
CA LYS A 82 -29.20 -3.70 37.96
C LYS A 82 -28.71 -3.81 39.41
N ALA A 83 -27.42 -3.65 39.66
CA ALA A 83 -26.85 -3.71 41.01
C ALA A 83 -27.46 -2.66 41.96
N ARG A 84 -27.81 -1.46 41.47
CA ARG A 84 -28.46 -0.40 42.27
C ARG A 84 -29.93 -0.68 42.63
N ILE A 85 -30.62 -1.57 41.92
CA ILE A 85 -32.04 -1.89 42.17
C ILE A 85 -32.19 -2.97 43.27
N TYR A 86 -31.15 -3.75 43.52
CA TYR A 86 -31.15 -4.85 44.50
C TYR A 86 -30.45 -4.50 45.83
N HIS A 87 -30.19 -3.20 46.07
CA HIS A 87 -29.74 -2.63 47.34
C HIS A 87 -30.79 -1.64 47.85
#